data_AF-A0A109LXP1-F1
#
_entry.id   AF-A0A109LXP1-F1
#
_cell.length_a   1.000
_cell.length_b   1.000
_cell.length_c   1.000
_cell.angle_alpha   90.00
_cell.angle_beta   90.00
_cell.angle_gamma   90.00
#
_symmetry.space_group_name_H-M   'P 1'
#
loop_
_entity.id
_entity.type
_entity.pdbx_description
1 polymer ?
#
loop_
_entity_poly.entity_id
_entity_poly.type
_entity_poly.pdbx_seq_one_letter_code
_entity_poly.pdbx_strand_id
1 'polypeptide(L)'
;MKRLFASLLAFGLVGGPIMASPAYAQPRSEQGEARREMSAGNIMQLRDIEARILPTMRGAEYLGPAYDSTAMAYRLKFIKNGRVMYVDVDARTGKVLRRSR
;
A
#
# COMPACT_ATOMS: atom_id res chain seq x y z
N MET A 1 -5.59 65.74 -24.68
CA MET A 1 -5.77 66.47 -23.41
C MET A 1 -6.47 65.55 -22.41
N LYS A 2 -5.99 65.60 -21.15
CA LYS A 2 -6.50 65.01 -19.89
C LYS A 2 -8.00 64.64 -19.93
N ARG A 3 -8.46 63.53 -19.33
CA ARG A 3 -8.56 63.37 -17.85
C ARG A 3 -8.72 61.90 -17.44
N LEU A 4 -8.02 61.59 -16.35
CA LEU A 4 -8.10 60.43 -15.47
C LEU A 4 -9.46 60.40 -14.76
N PHE A 5 -9.93 59.22 -14.32
CA PHE A 5 -10.16 58.88 -12.91
C PHE A 5 -10.81 57.50 -12.72
N ALA A 6 -10.13 56.69 -11.91
CA ALA A 6 -10.60 55.77 -10.87
C ALA A 6 -11.61 54.65 -11.20
N SER A 7 -11.21 53.41 -10.86
CA SER A 7 -11.92 52.63 -9.82
C SER A 7 -11.00 51.54 -9.25
N LEU A 8 -10.71 51.65 -7.96
CA LEU A 8 -10.15 50.61 -7.10
C LEU A 8 -11.13 49.44 -7.02
N LEU A 9 -10.63 48.20 -7.03
CA LEU A 9 -11.23 47.14 -6.24
C LEU A 9 -10.13 46.30 -5.61
N ALA A 10 -9.81 46.64 -4.37
CA ALA A 10 -8.94 45.88 -3.49
C ALA A 10 -9.67 44.57 -3.10
N PHE A 11 -9.10 43.42 -3.48
CA PHE A 11 -9.61 42.13 -3.04
C PHE A 11 -9.02 41.83 -1.66
N GLY A 12 -9.84 41.99 -0.63
CA GLY A 12 -9.48 41.69 0.76
C GLY A 12 -9.26 40.19 0.94
N LEU A 13 -8.00 39.80 1.16
CA LEU A 13 -7.62 38.49 1.65
C LEU A 13 -7.97 38.41 3.14
N VAL A 14 -9.17 37.91 3.44
CA VAL A 14 -9.56 37.52 4.80
C VAL A 14 -8.77 36.27 5.17
N GLY A 15 -7.68 36.45 5.91
CA GLY A 15 -6.95 35.37 6.57
C GLY A 15 -7.79 34.79 7.71
N GLY A 16 -8.53 33.73 7.42
CA GLY A 16 -9.18 32.90 8.43
C GLY A 16 -8.17 31.98 9.12
N PRO A 17 -8.34 31.66 10.42
CA PRO A 17 -7.43 30.79 11.14
C PRO A 17 -7.46 29.39 10.54
N ILE A 18 -6.29 28.88 10.16
CA ILE A 18 -6.09 27.49 9.75
C ILE A 18 -6.27 26.65 11.02
N MET A 19 -7.51 26.22 11.27
CA MET A 19 -7.84 25.24 12.29
C MET A 19 -7.04 23.97 11.96
N ALA A 20 -6.01 23.68 12.75
CA ALA A 20 -5.28 22.43 12.69
C ALA A 20 -6.25 21.30 13.04
N SER A 21 -6.77 20.62 12.02
CA SER A 21 -7.56 19.40 12.20
C SER A 21 -6.74 18.37 12.97
N PRO A 22 -7.33 17.66 13.96
CA PRO A 22 -6.62 16.58 14.63
C PRO A 22 -6.23 15.54 13.59
N ALA A 23 -4.96 15.12 13.63
CA ALA A 23 -4.45 14.03 12.82
C ALA A 23 -5.30 12.79 13.10
N TYR A 24 -6.29 12.54 12.24
CA TYR A 24 -7.04 11.30 12.20
C TYR A 24 -6.02 10.17 12.13
N ALA A 25 -6.07 9.27 13.12
CA ALA A 25 -5.19 8.12 13.24
C ALA A 25 -5.04 7.48 11.85
N GLN A 26 -3.81 7.55 11.30
CA GLN A 26 -3.48 6.93 10.03
C GLN A 26 -3.97 5.48 10.12
N PRO A 27 -4.89 5.02 9.24
CA PRO A 27 -5.35 3.64 9.26
C PRO A 27 -4.09 2.78 9.28
N ARG A 28 -4.00 1.83 10.22
CA ARG A 28 -2.88 0.89 10.30
C ARG A 28 -2.69 0.32 8.90
N SER A 29 -1.67 0.78 8.19
CA SER A 29 -1.45 0.32 6.82
C SER A 29 -1.09 -1.16 6.88
N GLU A 30 -1.52 -1.93 5.88
CA GLU A 30 -1.17 -3.36 5.77
C GLU A 30 0.35 -3.58 5.91
N GLN A 31 1.14 -2.64 5.36
CA GLN A 31 2.59 -2.65 5.50
C GLN A 31 3.08 -2.36 6.92
N GLY A 32 2.40 -1.47 7.66
CA GLY A 32 2.71 -1.18 9.06
C GLY A 32 2.36 -2.34 9.99
N GLU A 33 1.30 -3.08 9.68
CA GLU A 33 0.94 -4.33 10.36
C GLU A 33 1.96 -5.42 10.09
N ALA A 34 2.30 -5.65 8.82
CA ALA A 34 3.35 -6.61 8.46
C ALA A 34 4.66 -6.30 9.19
N ARG A 35 5.10 -5.03 9.21
CA ARG A 35 6.33 -4.63 9.93
C ARG A 35 6.26 -4.93 11.43
N ARG A 36 5.13 -4.67 12.09
CA ARG A 36 4.96 -4.99 13.52
C ARG A 36 4.99 -6.48 13.79
N GLU A 37 4.26 -7.28 13.00
CA GLU A 37 4.22 -8.73 13.16
C GLU A 37 5.60 -9.36 12.88
N MET A 38 6.35 -8.84 11.91
CA MET A 38 7.74 -9.24 11.66
C MET A 38 8.65 -8.86 12.83
N SER A 39 8.56 -7.64 13.36
CA SER A 39 9.35 -7.21 14.52
C SER A 39 9.00 -7.99 15.80
N ALA A 40 7.77 -8.46 15.93
CA ALA A 40 7.34 -9.34 17.01
C ALA A 40 7.78 -10.80 16.82
N GLY A 41 8.36 -11.15 15.66
CA GLY A 41 8.79 -12.52 15.34
C GLY A 41 7.63 -13.47 15.02
N ASN A 42 6.43 -12.94 14.76
CA ASN A 42 5.22 -13.74 14.54
C ASN A 42 5.11 -14.25 13.10
N ILE A 43 5.76 -13.58 12.14
CA ILE A 43 5.72 -13.92 10.72
C ILE A 43 7.12 -13.90 10.09
N MET A 44 7.29 -14.71 9.04
CA MET A 44 8.51 -14.74 8.23
C MET A 44 8.72 -13.42 7.50
N GLN A 45 9.97 -13.11 7.19
CA GLN A 45 10.29 -11.96 6.35
C GLN A 45 9.73 -12.20 4.94
N LEU A 46 9.14 -11.16 4.35
CA LEU A 46 8.62 -11.19 2.98
C LEU A 46 9.66 -11.73 1.98
N ARG A 47 10.95 -11.35 2.13
CA ARG A 47 12.04 -11.82 1.26
C ARG A 47 12.19 -13.34 1.26
N ASP A 48 11.97 -13.99 2.41
CA ASP A 48 12.14 -15.44 2.55
C ASP A 48 10.95 -16.17 1.92
N ILE A 49 9.76 -15.58 2.01
CA ILE A 49 8.57 -16.06 1.32
C ILE A 49 8.76 -15.93 -0.20
N GLU A 50 9.20 -14.77 -0.69
CA GLU A 50 9.46 -14.55 -2.11
C GLU A 50 10.53 -15.51 -2.64
N ALA A 51 11.65 -15.70 -1.91
CA ALA A 51 12.71 -16.63 -2.28
C ALA A 51 12.21 -18.07 -2.49
N ARG A 52 11.18 -18.50 -1.75
CA ARG A 52 10.56 -19.83 -1.89
C ARG A 52 9.60 -19.90 -3.07
N ILE A 53 8.81 -18.84 -3.30
CA ILE A 53 7.71 -18.89 -4.27
C ILE A 53 8.15 -18.52 -5.68
N LEU A 54 8.96 -17.47 -5.84
CA LEU A 54 9.35 -16.94 -7.15
C LEU A 54 9.96 -18.01 -8.08
N PRO A 55 10.84 -18.92 -7.61
CA PRO A 55 11.37 -20.00 -8.46
C PRO A 55 10.31 -20.98 -8.97
N THR A 56 9.18 -21.11 -8.26
CA THR A 56 8.07 -21.99 -8.66
C THR A 56 7.13 -21.35 -9.68
N MET A 57 7.25 -20.03 -9.89
CA MET A 57 6.39 -19.22 -10.75
C MET A 57 7.10 -18.81 -12.05
N ARG A 58 8.07 -19.60 -12.53
CA ARG A 58 8.78 -19.33 -13.79
C ARG A 58 7.80 -19.08 -14.96
N GLY A 59 8.09 -18.04 -15.74
CA GLY A 59 7.24 -17.58 -16.84
C GLY A 59 6.00 -16.79 -16.40
N ALA A 60 5.89 -16.44 -15.12
CA ALA A 60 4.97 -15.42 -14.64
C ALA A 60 5.76 -14.21 -14.14
N GLU A 61 5.26 -13.01 -14.43
CA GLU A 61 5.80 -11.76 -13.93
C GLU A 61 5.27 -11.50 -12.52
N TYR A 62 6.15 -11.21 -11.56
CA TYR A 62 5.75 -10.89 -10.19
C TYR A 62 5.44 -9.39 -10.06
N LEU A 63 4.22 -9.09 -9.63
CA LEU A 63 3.76 -7.70 -9.47
C LEU A 63 3.97 -7.16 -8.05
N GLY A 64 4.08 -8.05 -7.07
CA GLY A 64 4.31 -7.70 -5.68
C GLY A 64 3.40 -8.41 -4.69
N PRO A 65 3.63 -8.18 -3.39
CA PRO A 65 2.89 -8.80 -2.30
C PRO A 65 1.80 -7.89 -1.74
N ALA A 66 0.81 -8.49 -1.10
CA ALA A 66 -0.11 -7.82 -0.18
C ALA A 66 -0.22 -8.66 1.10
N TYR A 67 -0.14 -8.02 2.27
CA TYR A 67 -0.28 -8.72 3.55
C TYR A 67 -1.72 -8.61 4.03
N ASP A 68 -2.34 -9.76 4.29
CA ASP A 68 -3.64 -9.87 4.93
C ASP A 68 -3.41 -10.24 6.40
N SER A 69 -3.60 -9.25 7.29
CA SER A 69 -3.42 -9.45 8.73
C SER A 69 -4.51 -10.29 9.38
N THR A 70 -5.70 -10.35 8.78
CA THR A 70 -6.83 -11.15 9.28
C THR A 70 -6.58 -12.63 9.00
N ALA A 71 -6.11 -12.95 7.79
CA ALA A 71 -5.75 -14.31 7.41
C ALA A 71 -4.31 -14.71 7.82
N MET A 72 -3.51 -13.75 8.30
CA MET A 72 -2.07 -13.91 8.54
C MET A 72 -1.35 -14.54 7.34
N ALA A 73 -1.62 -14.01 6.15
CA ALA A 73 -1.13 -14.54 4.89
C ALA A 73 -0.63 -13.44 3.96
N TYR A 74 0.35 -13.77 3.12
CA TYR A 74 0.76 -12.96 1.99
C TYR A 74 0.05 -13.42 0.72
N ARG A 75 -0.59 -12.48 0.03
CA ARG A 75 -1.07 -12.66 -1.34
C ARG A 75 -0.05 -12.12 -2.31
N LEU A 76 0.61 -13.03 -3.03
CA LEU A 76 1.57 -12.72 -4.07
C LEU A 76 0.86 -12.61 -5.40
N LYS A 77 1.02 -11.49 -6.10
CA LYS A 77 0.35 -11.19 -7.37
C LYS A 77 1.29 -11.46 -8.52
N PHE A 78 0.78 -12.13 -9.55
CA PHE A 78 1.53 -12.46 -10.75
C PHE A 78 0.72 -12.16 -12.02
N ILE A 79 1.40 -11.97 -13.14
CA ILE A 79 0.81 -12.03 -14.48
C ILE A 79 1.42 -13.21 -15.23
N LYS A 80 0.58 -14.06 -15.81
CA LYS A 80 1.01 -15.14 -16.71
C LYS A 80 0.11 -15.17 -17.93
N ASN A 81 0.69 -15.05 -19.12
CA ASN A 81 -0.06 -15.02 -20.39
C ASN A 81 -1.18 -13.95 -20.40
N GLY A 82 -0.89 -12.76 -19.88
CA GLY A 82 -1.86 -11.65 -19.81
C GLY A 82 -2.99 -11.81 -18.79
N ARG A 83 -2.95 -12.85 -17.95
CA ARG A 83 -3.94 -13.09 -16.88
C ARG A 83 -3.32 -12.92 -15.50
N VAL A 84 -4.07 -12.31 -14.59
CA VAL A 84 -3.65 -12.13 -13.20
C VAL A 84 -3.79 -13.44 -12.46
N MET A 85 -2.76 -13.82 -11.73
CA MET A 85 -2.74 -14.99 -10.85
C MET A 85 -2.39 -14.55 -9.44
N TYR A 86 -2.95 -15.22 -8.44
CA TYR A 86 -2.63 -15.00 -7.04
C TYR A 86 -2.09 -16.28 -6.41
N VAL A 87 -1.11 -16.12 -5.54
CA VAL A 87 -0.60 -17.19 -4.68
C VAL A 87 -0.70 -16.70 -3.24
N ASP A 88 -1.61 -17.30 -2.48
CA ASP A 88 -1.77 -17.02 -1.06
C ASP A 88 -0.82 -17.94 -0.28
N VAL A 89 -0.03 -17.35 0.63
CA VAL A 89 1.03 -18.01 1.38
C VAL A 89 0.87 -17.69 2.85
N ASP A 90 0.91 -18.70 3.70
CA ASP A 90 0.90 -18.55 5.15
C ASP A 90 2.12 -17.73 5.60
N ALA A 91 1.89 -16.62 6.31
CA ALA A 91 2.96 -15.70 6.67
C ALA A 91 3.89 -16.25 7.77
N ARG A 92 3.45 -17.25 8.54
CA ARG A 92 4.22 -17.82 9.66
C ARG A 92 5.16 -18.93 9.18
N THR A 93 4.72 -19.71 8.21
CA THR A 93 5.39 -20.94 7.77
C THR A 93 5.94 -20.85 6.35
N GLY A 94 5.44 -19.92 5.54
CA GLY A 94 5.77 -19.81 4.12
C GLY A 94 5.16 -20.91 3.25
N LYS A 95 4.16 -21.65 3.75
CA LYS A 95 3.45 -22.68 2.98
C LYS A 95 2.42 -22.05 2.05
N VAL A 96 2.32 -22.55 0.82
CA VAL A 96 1.27 -22.12 -0.12
C VAL A 96 -0.08 -22.63 0.38
N LEU A 97 -1.01 -21.71 0.61
CA LEU A 97 -2.37 -22.00 1.02
C LEU A 97 -3.27 -22.19 -0.20
N ARG A 98 -3.16 -21.29 -1.18
CA ARG A 98 -4.02 -21.28 -2.35
C ARG A 98 -3.33 -20.70 -3.57
N ARG A 99 -3.74 -21.15 -4.76
CA ARG A 99 -3.42 -20.52 -6.05
C ARG A 99 -4.71 -20.25 -6.80
N SER A 100 -4.89 -19.03 -7.33
CA SER A 100 -6.01 -18.65 -8.20
C SER A 100 -5.51 -17.97 -9.47
N ARG A 101 -6.33 -18.01 -10.53
CA ARG A 101 -6.04 -17.50 -11.88
C ARG A 101 -7.26 -16.82 -12.46
#